data_AF-A0A7S3QUR2-F1
#
_entry.id   AF-A0A7S3QUR2-F1
#
_cell.length_a   1.000
_cell.length_b   1.000
_cell.length_c   1.000
_cell.angle_alpha   90.00
_cell.angle_beta   90.00
_cell.angle_gamma   90.00
#
_symmetry.space_group_name_H-M   'P 1'
#
loop_
_entity.id
_entity.type
_entity.pdbx_description
1 polymer ?
#
loop_
_entity_poly.entity_id
_entity_poly.type
_entity_poly.pdbx_seq_one_letter_code
_entity_poly.pdbx_strand_id
1 'polypeptide(L)'
;MRDRFFYNALSGDGPAPVQCSPEVMSAVALQHTRSPSVWTVIPMQDIMALSARYHDRPAAEECINDPTNPKHYWRFRLHTKIEDLIADRDLLKAVQELLILGERANPQELPKL
;
A
#
# COMPACT_ATOMS: atom_id res chain seq x y z
N MET A 1 -13.20 -8.79 12.53
CA MET A 1 -13.01 -7.46 11.92
C MET A 1 -12.38 -7.56 10.52
N ARG A 2 -11.28 -8.30 10.36
CA ARG A 2 -10.65 -8.65 9.06
C ARG A 2 -11.65 -9.18 8.03
N ASP A 3 -12.33 -10.28 8.34
CA ASP A 3 -13.21 -10.95 7.37
C ASP A 3 -14.34 -10.02 6.91
N ARG A 4 -14.97 -9.32 7.85
CA ARG A 4 -16.00 -8.31 7.54
C ARG A 4 -15.49 -7.21 6.62
N PHE A 5 -14.27 -6.71 6.82
CA PHE A 5 -13.69 -5.70 5.95
C PHE A 5 -13.41 -6.26 4.55
N PHE A 6 -12.79 -7.43 4.46
CA PHE A 6 -12.50 -8.08 3.18
C PHE A 6 -13.77 -8.29 2.34
N TYR A 7 -14.84 -8.83 2.93
CA TYR A 7 -16.08 -9.06 2.20
C TYR A 7 -16.88 -7.79 1.92
N ASN A 8 -17.06 -6.94 2.93
CA ASN A 8 -18.01 -5.83 2.80
C ASN A 8 -17.37 -4.57 2.19
N ALA A 9 -16.09 -4.32 2.46
CA ALA A 9 -15.41 -3.11 2.00
C ALA A 9 -14.61 -3.35 0.71
N LEU A 10 -13.99 -4.53 0.56
CA LEU A 10 -13.21 -4.87 -0.65
C LEU A 10 -13.98 -5.74 -1.64
N SER A 11 -15.20 -6.19 -1.31
CA SER A 11 -15.98 -7.11 -2.14
C SER A 11 -15.21 -8.38 -2.52
N GLY A 12 -14.34 -8.85 -1.61
CA GLY A 12 -13.52 -10.04 -1.83
C GLY A 12 -14.36 -11.31 -1.92
N ASP A 13 -13.88 -12.28 -2.70
CA ASP A 13 -14.46 -13.62 -2.81
C ASP A 13 -13.56 -14.65 -2.09
N GLY A 14 -14.17 -15.71 -1.56
CA GLY A 14 -13.47 -16.75 -0.80
C GLY A 14 -12.94 -16.30 0.56
N PRO A 15 -12.21 -17.17 1.29
CA PRO A 15 -11.74 -16.85 2.63
C PRO A 15 -10.79 -15.65 2.64
N ALA A 16 -11.05 -14.71 3.56
CA ALA A 16 -10.18 -13.55 3.74
C ALA A 16 -8.73 -13.99 4.00
N PRO A 17 -7.75 -13.41 3.28
CA PRO A 17 -6.37 -13.88 3.33
C PRO A 17 -5.75 -13.64 4.71
N VAL A 18 -4.79 -14.52 5.06
CA VAL A 18 -4.11 -14.47 6.36
C VAL A 18 -3.12 -13.31 6.43
N GLN A 19 -2.53 -12.95 5.29
CA GLN A 19 -1.59 -11.85 5.13
C GLN A 19 -2.10 -10.86 4.07
N CYS A 20 -1.65 -9.61 4.15
CA CYS A 20 -1.91 -8.64 3.11
C CYS A 20 -1.02 -8.97 1.91
N SER A 21 -1.61 -9.56 0.86
CA SER A 21 -0.90 -9.77 -0.41
C SER A 21 -0.90 -8.49 -1.24
N PRO A 22 -0.05 -8.37 -2.28
CA PRO A 22 -0.06 -7.25 -3.20
C PRO A 22 -1.43 -6.96 -3.82
N GLU A 23 -2.22 -8.00 -4.09
CA GLU A 23 -3.57 -7.86 -4.65
C GLU A 23 -4.54 -7.24 -3.64
N VAL A 24 -4.46 -7.66 -2.37
CA VAL A 24 -5.26 -7.08 -1.29
C VAL A 24 -4.88 -5.62 -1.07
N MET A 25 -3.58 -5.33 -1.01
CA MET A 25 -3.10 -3.97 -0.85
C MET A 25 -3.49 -3.09 -2.04
N SER A 26 -3.44 -3.62 -3.26
CA SER A 26 -3.87 -2.90 -4.47
C SER A 26 -5.37 -2.59 -4.42
N ALA A 27 -6.21 -3.52 -3.95
CA ALA A 27 -7.64 -3.28 -3.78
C ALA A 27 -7.92 -2.18 -2.73
N VAL A 28 -7.22 -2.21 -1.59
CA VAL A 28 -7.33 -1.17 -0.55
C VAL A 28 -6.88 0.18 -1.08
N ALA A 29 -5.70 0.24 -1.71
CA ALA A 29 -5.16 1.49 -2.26
C ALA A 29 -6.06 2.07 -3.36
N LEU A 30 -6.62 1.21 -4.23
CA LEU A 30 -7.55 1.63 -5.27
C LEU A 30 -8.87 2.17 -4.69
N GLN A 31 -9.37 1.56 -3.62
CA GLN A 31 -10.54 2.09 -2.90
C GLN A 31 -10.26 3.50 -2.38
N HIS A 32 -9.07 3.74 -1.83
CA HIS A 32 -8.67 5.07 -1.36
C HIS A 32 -8.49 6.07 -2.50
N THR A 33 -7.81 5.70 -3.60
CA THR A 33 -7.65 6.61 -4.74
C THR A 33 -9.00 6.95 -5.38
N ARG A 34 -9.97 6.04 -5.41
CA ARG A 34 -11.34 6.30 -5.91
C ARG A 34 -12.24 7.10 -4.98
N SER A 35 -11.84 7.33 -3.73
CA SER A 35 -12.63 8.11 -2.76
C SER A 35 -12.93 9.52 -3.30
N PRO A 36 -14.09 10.14 -2.99
CA PRO A 36 -14.33 11.55 -3.32
C PRO A 36 -13.46 12.56 -2.55
N SER A 37 -12.57 12.08 -1.67
CA SER A 37 -11.62 12.92 -0.94
C SER A 37 -10.72 13.72 -1.89
N VAL A 38 -10.42 14.97 -1.52
CA VAL A 38 -9.49 15.82 -2.29
C VAL A 38 -8.07 15.23 -2.28
N TRP A 39 -7.63 14.69 -1.14
CA TRP A 39 -6.31 14.09 -0.98
C TRP A 39 -6.40 12.63 -0.52
N THR A 40 -5.49 11.83 -1.06
CA THR A 40 -5.22 10.45 -0.62
C THR A 40 -3.77 10.40 -0.15
N VAL A 41 -3.56 9.98 1.09
CA VAL A 41 -2.22 9.82 1.69
C VAL A 41 -2.05 8.37 2.05
N ILE A 42 -0.99 7.74 1.51
CA ILE A 42 -0.69 6.32 1.72
C ILE A 42 0.69 6.24 2.40
N PRO A 43 0.83 5.52 3.53
CA PRO A 43 2.13 5.25 4.14
C PRO A 43 3.07 4.54 3.19
N MET A 44 4.38 4.79 3.33
CA MET A 44 5.37 4.16 2.44
C MET A 44 5.41 2.64 2.58
N GLN A 45 5.12 2.11 3.77
CA GLN A 45 5.01 0.66 4.00
C GLN A 45 3.92 0.02 3.14
N ASP A 46 2.77 0.69 3.01
CA ASP A 46 1.64 0.21 2.21
C ASP A 46 1.91 0.34 0.70
N ILE A 47 2.66 1.37 0.28
CA ILE A 47 3.15 1.46 -1.11
C ILE A 47 4.09 0.29 -1.41
N MET A 48 5.02 -0.04 -0.52
CA MET A 48 5.92 -1.18 -0.69
C MET A 48 5.17 -2.52 -0.74
N ALA A 49 4.09 -2.65 0.02
CA ALA A 49 3.24 -3.85 0.03
C ALA A 49 2.50 -4.09 -1.31
N LEU A 50 2.51 -3.14 -2.26
CA LEU A 50 2.04 -3.36 -3.64
C LEU A 50 2.98 -4.29 -4.44
N SER A 51 4.16 -4.62 -3.93
CA SER A 51 5.13 -5.49 -4.59
C SER A 51 5.46 -6.72 -3.76
N ALA A 52 5.43 -7.88 -4.42
CA ALA A 52 5.89 -9.16 -3.88
C ALA A 52 7.32 -9.10 -3.30
N ARG A 53 8.15 -8.19 -3.82
CA ARG A 53 9.53 -8.03 -3.40
C ARG A 53 9.68 -7.43 -1.99
N TYR A 54 8.71 -6.64 -1.53
CA TYR A 54 8.84 -5.85 -0.30
C TYR A 54 7.75 -6.14 0.75
N HIS A 55 6.74 -6.97 0.46
CA HIS A 55 5.62 -7.17 1.39
C HIS A 55 5.89 -8.15 2.55
N ASP A 56 6.99 -8.89 2.52
CA ASP A 56 7.20 -10.04 3.43
C ASP A 56 7.57 -9.67 4.87
N ARG A 57 7.76 -8.38 5.15
CA ARG A 57 8.16 -7.94 6.48
C ARG A 57 7.00 -8.06 7.47
N PRO A 58 7.21 -8.55 8.71
CA PRO A 58 6.14 -8.64 9.69
C PRO A 58 5.56 -7.25 10.00
N ALA A 59 4.23 -7.11 9.94
CA ALA A 59 3.54 -5.84 10.17
C ALA A 59 3.90 -5.18 11.52
N ALA A 60 4.18 -5.98 12.56
CA ALA A 60 4.61 -5.48 13.86
C ALA A 60 5.98 -4.77 13.82
N GLU A 61 6.87 -5.17 12.91
CA GLU A 61 8.17 -4.51 12.70
C GLU A 61 8.06 -3.24 11.85
N GLU A 62 7.00 -3.13 11.06
CA GLU A 62 6.73 -1.97 10.20
C GLU A 62 5.96 -0.86 10.92
N CYS A 63 5.41 -1.18 12.09
CA CYS A 63 4.73 -0.24 12.96
C CYS A 63 5.71 0.80 13.52
N ILE A 64 5.62 2.04 13.04
CA ILE A 64 6.48 3.14 13.45
C ILE A 64 6.22 3.63 14.88
N ASN A 65 5.00 3.40 15.39
CA ASN A 65 4.56 3.84 16.70
C ASN A 65 3.62 2.86 17.37
N ASP A 66 3.88 2.56 18.64
CA ASP A 66 2.90 1.94 19.52
C ASP A 66 2.43 2.95 20.58
N PRO A 67 1.21 3.52 20.44
CA PRO A 67 0.68 4.50 21.39
C PRO A 67 0.42 3.91 22.79
N THR A 68 0.37 2.58 22.93
CA THR A 68 0.20 1.91 24.24
C THR A 68 1.50 1.88 25.04
N ASN A 69 2.64 2.09 24.38
CA ASN A 69 3.95 2.17 25.00
C ASN A 69 4.42 3.63 25.06
N PRO A 70 4.30 4.31 26.21
CA PRO A 70 4.71 5.72 26.33
C PRO A 70 6.22 5.94 26.17
N LYS A 71 7.02 4.87 26.21
CA LYS A 71 8.47 4.89 25.96
C LYS A 71 8.82 4.29 24.59
N HIS A 72 7.86 4.21 23.67
CA HIS A 72 8.11 3.66 22.34
C HIS A 72 9.23 4.43 21.65
N TYR A 73 10.15 3.68 21.06
CA TYR A 73 11.31 4.25 20.39
C TYR A 73 11.08 4.29 18.88
N TRP A 74 11.01 5.51 18.35
CA TRP A 74 10.71 5.83 16.95
C TRP A 74 11.90 5.52 16.02
N ARG A 75 12.05 4.25 15.65
CA ARG A 75 13.24 3.77 14.90
C ARG A 75 12.91 2.99 13.64
N PHE A 76 11.69 3.05 13.14
CA PHE A 76 11.37 2.44 11.86
C PHE A 76 12.26 3.03 10.75
N ARG A 77 12.74 2.15 9.88
CA ARG A 77 13.48 2.45 8.66
C ARG A 77 12.98 1.50 7.58
N LEU A 78 12.85 2.00 6.35
CA LEU A 78 12.58 1.15 5.20
C LEU A 78 13.67 0.08 5.12
N HIS A 79 13.27 -1.16 4.82
CA HIS A 79 14.20 -2.28 4.69
C HIS A 79 14.90 -2.31 3.32
N THR A 80 14.64 -1.31 2.49
CA THR A 80 15.19 -1.15 1.15
C THR A 80 15.64 0.29 0.94
N LYS A 81 16.53 0.51 -0.02
CA LYS A 81 17.00 1.85 -0.38
C LYS A 81 15.97 2.54 -1.27
N ILE A 82 15.91 3.87 -1.20
CA ILE A 82 14.98 4.66 -2.01
C ILE A 82 15.35 4.55 -3.50
N GLU A 83 16.65 4.47 -3.80
CA GLU A 83 17.18 4.29 -5.14
C GLU A 83 16.70 2.97 -5.77
N ASP A 84 16.65 1.90 -4.98
CA ASP A 84 16.15 0.60 -5.43
C ASP A 84 14.64 0.66 -5.73
N LEU A 85 13.87 1.43 -4.94
CA LEU A 85 12.44 1.64 -5.15
C LEU A 85 12.15 2.48 -6.40
N ILE A 86 12.94 3.53 -6.65
CA ILE A 86 12.81 4.37 -7.86
C ILE A 86 13.24 3.58 -9.12
N ALA A 87 14.14 2.62 -8.99
CA ALA A 87 14.54 1.74 -10.09
C ALA A 87 13.54 0.60 -10.36
N ASP A 88 12.60 0.35 -9.44
CA ASP A 88 11.66 -0.76 -9.51
C ASP A 88 10.46 -0.42 -10.41
N ARG A 89 10.56 -0.79 -11.70
CA ARG A 89 9.53 -0.49 -12.71
C ARG A 89 8.19 -1.14 -12.40
N ASP A 90 8.17 -2.31 -11.78
CA ASP A 90 6.92 -3.03 -11.48
C ASP A 90 6.16 -2.32 -10.36
N LEU A 91 6.87 -1.90 -9.30
CA LEU A 91 6.28 -1.08 -8.24
C LEU A 91 5.78 0.27 -8.78
N LEU A 92 6.59 0.96 -9.60
CA LEU A 92 6.17 2.23 -10.20
C LEU A 92 4.95 2.07 -11.11
N LYS A 93 4.89 0.99 -11.87
CA LYS A 93 3.73 0.68 -12.73
C LYS A 93 2.48 0.44 -11.90
N ALA A 94 2.56 -0.33 -10.81
CA ALA A 94 1.44 -0.53 -9.90
C ALA A 94 0.92 0.81 -9.33
N VAL A 95 1.81 1.73 -8.95
CA VAL A 95 1.42 3.07 -8.49
C VAL A 95 0.77 3.88 -9.62
N GLN A 96 1.32 3.85 -10.84
CA GLN A 96 0.72 4.53 -11.99
C GLN A 96 -0.69 3.99 -12.29
N GLU A 97 -0.88 2.67 -12.23
CA GLU A 97 -2.18 2.03 -12.43
C GLU A 97 -3.19 2.48 -11.37
N LEU A 98 -2.81 2.55 -10.10
CA LEU A 98 -3.67 3.06 -9.02
C LEU A 98 -4.11 4.51 -9.22
N LEU A 99 -3.21 5.36 -9.74
CA LEU A 99 -3.51 6.76 -10.03
C LEU A 99 -4.45 6.90 -11.23
N ILE A 100 -4.23 6.12 -12.29
CA ILE A 100 -5.07 6.14 -13.50
C ILE A 100 -6.47 5.58 -13.19
N LEU A 101 -6.54 4.39 -12.59
CA LEU A 101 -7.82 3.72 -12.26
C LEU A 101 -8.61 4.44 -11.15
N GLY A 102 -7.91 5.24 -10.34
CA GLY A 102 -8.47 6.12 -9.32
C GLY A 102 -8.82 7.52 -9.82
N GLU A 103 -8.63 7.80 -11.11
CA GLU A 103 -8.90 9.11 -11.74
C GLU A 103 -8.12 10.26 -11.07
N ARG A 104 -6.91 9.97 -10.59
CA ARG A 104 -6.01 10.92 -9.91
C ARG A 104 -4.89 11.46 -10.81
N ALA A 105 -4.65 10.86 -11.96
CA ALA A 105 -3.68 11.31 -12.94
C ALA A 105 -4.11 10.91 -14.35
N ASN A 106 -3.80 11.75 -15.33
CA ASN A 106 -3.92 11.36 -16.73
C ASN A 106 -2.66 10.58 -17.16
N PRO A 107 -2.76 9.43 -17.87
CA PRO A 107 -1.61 8.71 -18.40
C PRO A 107 -0.55 9.56 -19.13
N GLN A 108 -0.94 10.66 -19.80
CA GLN A 108 0.02 11.52 -20.50
C GLN A 108 0.88 12.39 -19.57
N GLU A 109 0.46 12.58 -18.32
CA GLU A 109 1.17 13.38 -17.31
C GLU A 109 2.19 12.54 -16.51
N LEU A 110 2.10 11.22 -16.61
CA LEU A 110 2.95 10.30 -15.85
C LEU A 110 4.31 10.08 -16.53
N PRO A 111 5.39 9.89 -15.75
CA PRO A 111 6.70 9.55 -16.30
C PRO A 111 6.65 8.27 -17.12
N LYS A 112 7.38 8.23 -18.23
CA LYS A 112 7.58 6.98 -18.99
C LYS A 112 8.49 6.05 -18.19
N LEU A 113 8.02 4.83 -17.94
CA LEU A 113 8.77 3.76 -17.27
C LEU A 113 9.62 2.97 -18.25
#